data_AF-A0A376FM28-F1
#
_entry.id   AF-A0A376FM28-F1
#
_cell.length_a   1.000
_cell.length_b   1.000
_cell.length_c   1.000
_cell.angle_alpha   90.00
_cell.angle_beta   90.00
_cell.angle_gamma   90.00
#
_symmetry.space_group_name_H-M   'P 1'
#
loop_
_entity.id
_entity.type
_entity.pdbx_description
1 polymer ?
#
loop_
_entity_poly.entity_id
_entity_poly.type
_entity_poly.pdbx_seq_one_letter_code
_entity_poly.pdbx_strand_id
1 'polypeptide(L)' 'MSLQNLTRFPRLEFIGAPTPLEYLPRFSDYLGAIFLSSVTT' A
#
# COMPACT_ATOMS: atom_id res chain seq x y z
N MET A 1 -0.08 3.46 18.03
CA MET A 1 0.74 4.42 17.25
C MET A 1 -0.20 5.30 16.45
N SER A 2 -0.13 6.63 16.60
CA SER A 2 -1.07 7.60 16.02
C SER A 2 -0.50 8.23 14.76
N LEU A 3 -1.22 8.14 13.63
CA LEU A 3 -0.82 8.72 12.33
C LEU A 3 -0.99 10.26 12.28
N GLN A 4 -1.41 10.90 13.39
CA GLN A 4 -1.73 12.33 13.45
C GLN A 4 -0.56 13.28 13.12
N ASN A 5 0.68 12.83 13.23
CA ASN A 5 1.85 13.65 12.90
C ASN A 5 2.17 13.67 11.39
N LEU A 6 1.71 12.67 10.64
CA LEU A 6 1.95 12.57 9.19
C LEU A 6 1.08 13.52 8.36
N THR A 7 -0.07 13.94 8.89
CA THR A 7 -0.98 14.90 8.26
C THR A 7 -0.49 16.35 8.33
N ARG A 8 0.57 16.65 9.09
CA ARG A 8 1.13 18.00 9.21
C ARG A 8 2.14 18.36 8.12
N PHE A 9 2.59 17.38 7.33
CA PHE A 9 3.52 17.62 6.23
C PHE A 9 2.74 17.94 4.95
N PRO A 10 3.13 18.99 4.19
CA PRO A 10 2.55 19.24 2.88
C PRO A 10 2.87 18.07 1.96
N ARG A 11 1.82 17.37 1.49
CA ARG A 11 1.92 16.22 0.58
C ARG A 11 1.54 16.67 -0.83
N LEU A 12 2.34 16.30 -1.82
CA LEU A 12 1.90 16.35 -3.22
C LEU A 12 1.10 15.08 -3.51
N GLU A 13 -0.17 15.24 -3.85
CA GLU A 13 -1.07 14.14 -4.20
C GLU A 13 -0.82 13.69 -5.64
N PHE A 14 0.32 13.03 -5.88
CA PHE A 14 0.61 12.38 -7.16
C PHE A 14 -0.18 11.08 -7.36
N ILE A 15 -0.60 10.46 -6.26
CA ILE A 15 -1.38 9.23 -6.22
C ILE A 15 -2.79 9.64 -5.80
N GLY A 16 -3.73 9.65 -6.74
CA GLY A 16 -5.12 10.05 -6.47
C GLY A 16 -5.84 9.01 -5.60
N ALA A 17 -6.30 7.93 -6.20
CA ALA A 17 -6.86 6.81 -5.46
C ALA A 17 -5.74 5.92 -4.89
N PRO A 18 -5.90 5.36 -3.66
CA PRO A 18 -4.96 4.37 -3.15
C PRO A 18 -4.88 3.20 -4.12
N THR A 19 -3.67 2.78 -4.46
CA THR A 19 -3.47 1.65 -5.36
C THR A 19 -4.12 0.39 -4.79
N PRO A 20 -4.77 -0.44 -5.63
CA PRO A 20 -5.49 -1.60 -5.15
C PRO A 20 -4.52 -2.57 -4.48
N LEU A 21 -4.97 -3.15 -3.36
CA LEU A 21 -4.24 -4.19 -2.66
C LEU A 21 -4.68 -5.53 -3.21
N GLU A 22 -3.77 -6.26 -3.84
CA GLU A 22 -4.06 -7.57 -4.42
C GLU A 22 -3.44 -8.68 -3.57
N TYR A 23 -4.26 -9.69 -3.24
CA TYR A 23 -3.79 -10.89 -2.58
C TYR A 23 -3.27 -11.88 -3.61
N LEU A 24 -2.04 -12.36 -3.40
CA LEU A 24 -1.40 -13.32 -4.29
C LEU A 24 -1.31 -14.69 -3.60
N PRO A 25 -2.34 -15.56 -3.75
CA PRO A 25 -2.41 -16.84 -3.02
C PRO A 25 -1.20 -17.74 -3.30
N ARG A 26 -0.80 -17.88 -4.56
CA ARG A 26 0.34 -18.73 -4.96
C ARG A 26 1.69 -18.28 -4.38
N PHE A 27 1.85 -16.98 -4.13
CA PHE A 27 3.07 -16.42 -3.55
C PHE A 27 3.01 -16.48 -2.02
N SER A 28 1.82 -16.26 -1.47
CA SER A 28 1.50 -16.43 -0.05
C SER A 28 1.73 -17.86 0.44
N ASP A 29 1.44 -18.88 -0.36
CA ASP A 29 1.64 -20.29 0.02
C ASP A 29 3.13 -20.64 0.20
N TYR A 30 4.03 -19.93 -0.49
CA TYR A 30 5.48 -20.16 -0.42
C TYR A 30 6.18 -19.37 0.70
N LEU A 31 5.65 -18.21 1.09
CA LEU A 31 6.33 -17.28 2.01
C LEU A 31 5.50 -16.88 3.26
N GLY A 32 4.27 -17.37 3.39
CA GLY A 32 3.28 -16.84 4.33
C GLY A 32 2.54 -15.63 3.72
N ALA A 33 1.38 -15.27 4.28
CA ALA A 33 0.47 -14.26 3.74
C ALA A 33 1.16 -12.95 3.30
N ILE A 34 1.30 -12.75 1.98
CA ILE A 34 1.86 -11.54 1.38
C ILE A 34 0.79 -10.84 0.55
N PHE A 35 0.70 -9.52 0.75
CA PHE A 35 -0.08 -8.61 -0.06
C PHE A 35 0.87 -7.68 -0.81
N LEU A 36 0.66 -7.49 -2.11
CA LEU A 36 1.41 -6.51 -2.90
C LEU A 36 0.47 -5.38 -3.30
N SER A 37 0.92 -4.14 -3.13
CA SER A 37 0.29 -2.99 -3.77
C SER A 37 0.90 -2.81 -5.15
N SER A 38 0.08 -2.87 -6.19
CA SER A 38 0.54 -2.62 -7.57
C SER A 38 0.67 -1.11 -7.78
N VAL A 39 1.91 -0.61 -7.82
CA VAL A 39 2.19 0.78 -8.22
C VAL A 39 2.29 0.82 -9.74
N THR A 40 1.20 1.19 -10.39
CA THR A 40 1.18 1.50 -11.83
C THR A 40 1.52 2.97 -12.02
N THR A 41 2.68 3.22 -12.63
CA THR A 41 3.15 4.54 -13.08
C THR A 41 2.33 5.06 -14.25
#